data_AF-A0A7K2P9K5-F1
#
_entry.id   AF-A0A7K2P9K5-F1
#
_cell.length_a   1.000
_cell.length_b   1.000
_cell.length_c   1.000
_cell.angle_alpha   90.00
_cell.angle_beta   90.00
_cell.angle_gamma   90.00
#
_symmetry.space_group_name_H-M   'P 1'
#
loop_
_entity.id
_entity.type
_entity.pdbx_description
1 polymer ?
#
loop_
_entity_poly.entity_id
_entity_poly.type
_entity_poly.pdbx_seq_one_letter_code
_entity_poly.pdbx_strand_id
1 'polypeptide(L)'
;QLAGLPDQLDLPTDRARPAVASQDGDRVAFSLDADLYVRLTELARATHSSTFMVVQAALAVLLTRLGAGEDIPIGTPVAGRTDDATENLVGFFVNTLVLRNDTTGNPTFRELLESTRRTDLAAYAHQDLPFERL
;
A
#
# COMPACT_ATOMS: atom_id res chain seq x y z
N GLN A 1 -2.53 11.26 -10.06
CA GLN A 1 -1.53 10.92 -9.02
C GLN A 1 -0.47 9.91 -9.50
N LEU A 2 -0.75 9.10 -10.53
CA LEU A 2 0.13 7.99 -10.94
C LEU A 2 1.11 8.33 -12.08
N ALA A 3 1.05 9.55 -12.63
CA ALA A 3 1.99 9.98 -13.67
C ALA A 3 3.43 10.01 -13.13
N GLY A 4 4.37 9.48 -13.93
CA GLY A 4 5.79 9.44 -13.58
C GLY A 4 6.12 8.52 -12.41
N LEU A 5 5.32 7.46 -12.18
CA LEU A 5 5.72 6.37 -11.30
C LEU A 5 6.91 5.61 -11.91
N PRO A 6 7.76 5.00 -11.08
CA PRO A 6 8.77 4.09 -11.57
C PRO A 6 8.11 2.88 -12.26
N ASP A 7 8.66 2.46 -13.39
CA ASP A 7 8.22 1.24 -14.08
C ASP A 7 8.45 -0.01 -13.23
N GLN A 8 9.46 0.04 -12.35
CA GLN A 8 9.85 -1.05 -11.47
C GLN A 8 10.54 -0.52 -10.21
N LEU A 9 10.26 -1.15 -9.07
CA LEU A 9 11.04 -0.97 -7.84
C LEU A 9 12.31 -1.83 -7.86
N ASP A 10 13.44 -1.23 -7.51
CA ASP A 10 14.73 -1.91 -7.38
C ASP A 10 14.84 -2.58 -6.00
N LEU A 11 14.41 -3.84 -5.92
CA LEU A 11 14.49 -4.65 -4.71
C LEU A 11 15.78 -5.48 -4.68
N PRO A 12 16.31 -5.79 -3.48
CA PRO A 12 17.51 -6.62 -3.33
C PRO A 12 17.18 -8.09 -3.62
N THR A 13 16.99 -8.41 -4.90
CA THR A 13 16.59 -9.73 -5.39
C THR A 13 17.79 -10.67 -5.50
N ASP A 14 17.59 -11.94 -5.13
CA ASP A 14 18.64 -12.97 -5.19
C ASP A 14 19.00 -13.38 -6.63
N ARG A 15 18.12 -13.10 -7.59
CA ARG A 15 18.23 -13.53 -8.99
C ARG A 15 17.68 -12.45 -9.92
N ALA A 16 18.25 -12.35 -11.12
CA ALA A 16 17.72 -11.48 -12.16
C ALA A 16 16.28 -11.85 -12.55
N ARG A 17 15.45 -10.83 -12.84
CA ARG A 17 14.07 -11.02 -13.28
C ARG A 17 14.05 -11.74 -14.65
N PRO A 18 13.31 -12.87 -14.80
CA PRO A 18 13.16 -13.54 -16.07
C PRO A 18 12.22 -12.75 -17.01
N ALA A 19 12.37 -12.93 -18.33
CA ALA A 19 11.50 -12.27 -19.32
C ALA A 19 10.04 -12.75 -19.27
N VAL A 20 9.81 -13.97 -18.79
CA VAL A 20 8.48 -14.56 -18.59
C VAL A 20 8.36 -15.00 -17.13
N ALA A 21 7.32 -14.54 -16.45
CA ALA A 21 7.07 -14.90 -15.05
C ALA A 21 6.51 -16.32 -14.95
N SER A 22 7.09 -17.16 -14.07
CA SER A 22 6.60 -18.53 -13.83
C SER A 22 5.29 -18.58 -13.04
N GLN A 23 4.96 -17.49 -12.32
CA GLN A 23 3.85 -17.40 -11.36
C GLN A 23 4.00 -18.31 -10.14
N ASP A 24 5.16 -18.94 -9.95
CA ASP A 24 5.48 -19.67 -8.73
C ASP A 24 5.80 -18.71 -7.59
N GLY A 25 5.23 -18.95 -6.41
CA GLY A 25 5.44 -18.15 -5.22
C GLY A 25 5.48 -19.01 -3.96
N ASP A 26 6.04 -18.44 -2.89
CA ASP A 26 6.11 -19.05 -1.57
C ASP A 26 5.59 -18.07 -0.51
N ARG A 27 5.36 -18.53 0.73
CA ARG A 27 4.82 -17.72 1.82
C ARG A 27 5.68 -17.85 3.08
N VAL A 28 6.09 -16.70 3.61
CA VAL A 28 6.71 -16.61 4.93
C VAL A 28 5.72 -15.97 5.89
N ALA A 29 5.25 -16.76 6.87
CA ALA A 29 4.38 -16.26 7.92
C ALA A 29 5.20 -15.61 9.04
N PHE A 30 4.75 -14.46 9.52
CA PHE A 30 5.29 -13.80 10.70
C PHE A 30 4.14 -13.18 11.51
N SER A 31 4.40 -12.89 12.79
CA SER A 31 3.43 -12.29 13.71
C SER A 31 3.96 -10.98 14.27
N LEU A 32 3.05 -10.09 14.66
CA LEU A 32 3.35 -8.91 15.46
C LEU A 32 2.94 -9.19 16.91
N ASP A 33 3.81 -8.85 17.85
CA ASP A 33 3.49 -8.97 19.27
C ASP A 33 2.28 -8.10 19.64
N ALA A 34 1.49 -8.56 20.60
CA ALA A 34 0.26 -7.86 21.01
C ALA A 34 0.53 -6.42 21.47
N ASP A 35 1.62 -6.20 22.22
CA ASP A 35 2.02 -4.87 22.68
C ASP A 35 2.39 -3.95 21.52
N LEU A 36 3.03 -4.49 20.47
CA LEU A 36 3.32 -3.72 19.26
C LEU A 36 2.02 -3.34 18.54
N TYR A 37 1.08 -4.27 18.40
CA TYR A 37 -0.22 -4.00 17.80
C TYR A 37 -1.00 -2.91 18.54
N VAL A 38 -0.99 -2.92 19.87
CA VAL A 38 -1.60 -1.86 20.70
C VAL A 38 -0.98 -0.51 20.38
N ARG A 39 0.36 -0.43 20.37
CA ARG A 39 1.08 0.82 20.07
C ARG A 39 0.82 1.34 18.66
N LEU A 40 0.70 0.46 17.67
CA LEU A 40 0.33 0.84 16.29
C LEU A 40 -1.08 1.43 16.24
N THR A 41 -2.02 0.86 17.00
CA THR A 41 -3.40 1.33 17.07
C THR A 41 -3.51 2.68 17.79
N GLU A 42 -2.74 2.87 18.87
CA GLU A 42 -2.63 4.16 19.57
C GLU A 42 -2.03 5.24 18.67
N LEU A 43 -0.97 4.90 17.93
CA LEU A 43 -0.38 5.82 16.96
C LEU A 43 -1.40 6.25 15.92
N ALA A 44 -2.10 5.30 15.31
CA ALA A 44 -3.14 5.57 14.32
C ALA A 44 -4.19 6.56 14.84
N ARG A 45 -4.70 6.33 16.07
CA ARG A 45 -5.64 7.23 16.73
C ARG A 45 -5.06 8.62 16.95
N ALA A 46 -3.83 8.71 17.44
CA ALA A 46 -3.16 9.98 17.72
C ALA A 46 -2.83 10.79 16.46
N THR A 47 -2.80 10.17 15.28
CA THR A 47 -2.56 10.82 13.98
C THR A 47 -3.80 10.91 13.10
N HIS A 48 -4.98 10.57 13.63
CA HIS A 48 -6.24 10.52 12.88
C HIS A 48 -6.15 9.67 11.60
N SER A 49 -5.33 8.61 11.63
CA SER A 49 -5.15 7.65 10.54
C SER A 49 -5.71 6.29 10.93
N SER A 50 -5.81 5.37 9.96
CA SER A 50 -6.14 3.97 10.23
C SER A 50 -4.89 3.16 10.54
N THR A 51 -5.04 2.03 11.23
CA THR A 51 -3.92 1.07 11.41
C THR A 51 -3.36 0.60 10.07
N PHE A 52 -4.21 0.50 9.04
CA PHE A 52 -3.81 0.22 7.67
C PHE A 52 -2.80 1.26 7.13
N MET A 53 -3.11 2.55 7.24
CA MET A 53 -2.21 3.65 6.83
C MET A 53 -0.86 3.59 7.57
N VAL A 54 -0.87 3.24 8.86
CA VAL A 54 0.36 3.08 9.65
C VAL A 54 1.23 1.95 9.11
N VAL A 55 0.63 0.78 8.88
CA VAL A 55 1.35 -0.39 8.34
C VAL A 55 1.84 -0.14 6.91
N GLN A 56 1.04 0.53 6.08
CA GLN A 56 1.43 0.94 4.73
C GLN A 56 2.63 1.89 4.75
N ALA A 57 2.61 2.92 5.60
CA ALA A 57 3.74 3.84 5.73
C ALA A 57 5.00 3.10 6.23
N ALA A 58 4.84 2.15 7.17
CA ALA A 58 5.95 1.31 7.62
C ALA A 58 6.51 0.41 6.50
N LEU A 59 5.66 -0.13 5.63
CA LEU A 59 6.07 -0.89 4.46
C LEU A 59 6.83 -0.01 3.47
N ALA A 60 6.36 1.21 3.19
CA ALA A 60 7.07 2.16 2.33
C ALA A 60 8.49 2.45 2.88
N VAL A 61 8.61 2.73 4.18
CA VAL A 61 9.91 2.93 4.85
C VAL A 61 10.81 1.70 4.70
N LEU A 62 10.27 0.49 4.91
CA LEU A 62 11.03 -0.75 4.74
C LEU A 62 11.57 -0.87 3.32
N LEU A 63 10.74 -0.64 2.31
CA LEU A 63 11.13 -0.73 0.89
C LEU A 63 12.20 0.31 0.54
N THR A 64 12.05 1.57 1.00
CA THR A 64 13.07 2.61 0.85
C THR A 64 14.39 2.19 1.49
N ARG A 65 14.35 1.60 2.71
CA ARG A 65 15.55 1.11 3.41
C ARG A 65 16.20 -0.10 2.73
N LEU A 66 15.43 -0.87 1.97
CA LEU A 66 15.93 -1.99 1.16
C LEU A 66 16.48 -1.54 -0.21
N GLY A 67 16.41 -0.26 -0.54
CA GLY A 67 16.99 0.30 -1.77
C GLY A 67 15.99 0.49 -2.91
N ALA A 68 14.68 0.39 -2.67
CA ALA A 68 13.64 0.55 -3.68
C ALA A 68 13.49 1.99 -4.24
N GLY A 69 14.33 2.94 -3.80
CA GLY A 69 14.19 4.36 -4.08
C GLY A 69 13.30 5.07 -3.05
N GLU A 70 12.91 6.30 -3.37
CA GLU A 70 12.12 7.14 -2.46
C GLU A 70 10.64 7.29 -2.86
N ASP A 71 10.28 6.90 -4.09
CA ASP A 71 8.91 6.95 -4.64
C ASP A 71 8.32 5.53 -4.74
N ILE A 72 7.46 5.18 -3.79
CA ILE A 72 7.02 3.81 -3.53
C ILE A 72 5.50 3.65 -3.80
N PRO A 73 5.11 3.14 -4.99
CA PRO A 73 3.73 2.74 -5.25
C PRO A 73 3.40 1.40 -4.58
N ILE A 74 2.31 1.36 -3.83
CA ILE A 74 1.81 0.15 -3.17
C ILE A 74 0.38 -0.13 -3.64
N GLY A 75 0.14 -1.31 -4.21
CA GLY A 75 -1.20 -1.76 -4.59
C GLY A 75 -1.97 -2.32 -3.39
N THR A 76 -3.22 -1.91 -3.21
CA THR A 76 -4.13 -2.50 -2.22
C THR A 76 -5.44 -2.93 -2.87
N PRO A 77 -5.94 -4.15 -2.56
CA PRO A 77 -7.28 -4.53 -2.98
C PRO A 77 -8.33 -3.75 -2.17
N VAL A 78 -9.41 -3.38 -2.85
CA VAL A 78 -10.64 -2.87 -2.23
C VAL A 78 -11.82 -3.72 -2.69
N ALA A 79 -12.81 -3.90 -1.81
CA ALA A 79 -13.92 -4.83 -2.06
C ALA A 79 -14.76 -4.47 -3.31
N GLY A 80 -14.76 -3.19 -3.72
CA GLY A 80 -15.54 -2.68 -4.86
C GLY A 80 -17.05 -2.87 -4.72
N ARG A 81 -17.53 -3.02 -3.48
CA ARG A 81 -18.95 -3.15 -3.12
C ARG A 81 -19.44 -1.86 -2.47
N THR A 82 -19.40 -0.77 -3.23
CA THR A 82 -19.85 0.55 -2.76
C THR A 82 -21.37 0.73 -2.86
N ASP A 83 -22.05 -0.16 -3.58
CA ASP A 83 -23.51 -0.22 -3.72
C ASP A 83 -24.09 -1.40 -2.91
N ASP A 84 -25.04 -1.11 -2.02
CA ASP A 84 -25.76 -2.08 -1.18
C ASP A 84 -26.37 -3.23 -2.01
N ALA A 85 -26.75 -2.97 -3.27
CA ALA A 85 -27.30 -3.99 -4.17
C ALA A 85 -26.29 -5.11 -4.52
N THR A 86 -24.99 -4.85 -4.35
CA THR A 86 -23.90 -5.79 -4.65
C THR A 86 -23.44 -6.59 -3.43
N GLU A 87 -23.94 -6.27 -2.24
CA GLU A 87 -23.48 -6.86 -0.97
C GLU A 87 -23.67 -8.38 -0.92
N ASN A 88 -24.78 -8.88 -1.48
CA ASN A 88 -25.14 -10.30 -1.44
C ASN A 88 -24.89 -11.04 -2.77
N LEU A 89 -24.18 -10.42 -3.72
CA LEU A 89 -23.90 -11.02 -5.02
C LEU A 89 -22.62 -11.86 -5.00
N VAL A 90 -22.68 -13.02 -5.67
CA VAL A 90 -21.51 -13.83 -6.01
C VAL A 90 -20.95 -13.32 -7.32
N GLY A 91 -19.73 -12.75 -7.29
CA GLY A 91 -19.05 -12.18 -8.46
C GLY A 91 -17.68 -11.59 -8.09
N PHE A 92 -16.89 -11.23 -9.10
CA PHE A 92 -15.58 -10.60 -8.92
C PHE A 92 -15.73 -9.07 -8.92
N PHE A 93 -15.70 -8.47 -7.73
CA PHE A 93 -15.87 -7.03 -7.52
C PHE A 93 -14.59 -6.34 -7.02
N VAL A 94 -13.52 -7.10 -6.77
CA VAL A 94 -12.28 -6.56 -6.21
C VAL A 94 -11.66 -5.60 -7.21
N ASN A 95 -11.40 -4.37 -6.77
CA ASN A 95 -10.61 -3.39 -7.50
C ASN A 95 -9.25 -3.20 -6.80
N THR A 96 -8.24 -2.69 -7.51
CA THR A 96 -6.93 -2.39 -6.93
C THR A 96 -6.68 -0.88 -6.95
N LEU A 97 -6.36 -0.30 -5.80
CA LEU A 97 -5.91 1.09 -5.71
C LEU A 97 -4.38 1.12 -5.60
N VAL A 98 -3.75 2.07 -6.31
CA VAL A 98 -2.32 2.33 -6.19
C VAL A 98 -2.11 3.52 -5.26
N LEU A 99 -1.46 3.27 -4.14
CA LEU A 99 -1.17 4.25 -3.10
C LEU A 99 0.31 4.63 -3.20
N ARG A 100 0.59 5.83 -3.75
CA ARG A 100 1.94 6.35 -3.95
C ARG A 100 2.45 7.00 -2.67
N ASN A 101 3.55 6.49 -2.12
CA ASN A 101 4.22 7.04 -0.95
C ASN A 101 5.54 7.69 -1.35
N ASP A 102 5.76 8.93 -0.93
CA ASP A 102 6.99 9.66 -1.18
C ASP A 102 7.78 9.77 0.13
N THR A 103 8.99 9.21 0.13
CA THR A 103 9.92 9.18 1.27
C THR A 103 11.13 10.09 1.05
N THR A 104 11.08 10.97 0.03
CA THR A 104 12.15 11.90 -0.33
C THR A 104 12.47 12.85 0.82
N GLY A 105 13.76 13.13 1.01
CA GLY A 105 14.21 14.12 2.00
C GLY A 105 14.23 13.59 3.44
N ASN A 106 14.13 12.28 3.63
CA ASN A 106 14.20 11.60 4.92
C ASN A 106 13.21 12.17 5.96
N PRO A 107 11.89 12.11 5.67
CA PRO A 107 10.87 12.64 6.57
C PRO A 107 10.85 11.84 7.88
N THR A 108 10.36 12.47 8.94
CA THR A 108 9.95 11.73 10.12
C THR A 108 8.80 10.79 9.77
N PHE A 109 8.65 9.71 10.54
CA PHE A 109 7.56 8.77 10.32
C PHE A 109 6.18 9.45 10.39
N ARG A 110 6.05 10.49 11.22
CA ARG A 110 4.79 11.24 11.38
C ARG A 110 4.45 12.07 10.15
N GLU A 111 5.44 12.74 9.55
CA GLU A 111 5.26 13.50 8.30
C GLU A 111 4.90 12.57 7.14
N LEU A 112 5.58 11.42 7.03
CA LEU A 112 5.23 10.40 6.04
C LEU A 112 3.79 9.92 6.24
N LEU A 113 3.41 9.56 7.47
CA LEU A 113 2.07 9.06 7.77
C LEU A 113 0.97 10.09 7.46
N GLU A 114 1.23 11.38 7.70
CA GLU A 114 0.31 12.45 7.32
C GLU A 114 0.14 12.55 5.79
N SER A 115 1.24 12.45 5.05
CA SER A 115 1.21 12.43 3.58
C SER A 115 0.50 11.19 3.03
N THR A 116 0.81 10.00 3.56
CA THR A 116 0.13 8.73 3.24
C THR A 116 -1.37 8.85 3.48
N ARG A 117 -1.80 9.34 4.65
CA ARG A 117 -3.21 9.54 4.96
C ARG A 117 -3.90 10.43 3.92
N ARG A 118 -3.29 11.55 3.54
CA ARG A 118 -3.83 12.46 2.53
C ARG A 118 -3.95 11.78 1.16
N THR A 119 -2.93 11.02 0.75
CA THR A 119 -2.95 10.27 -0.52
C THR A 119 -4.02 9.20 -0.53
N ASP A 120 -4.11 8.40 0.54
CA ASP A 120 -5.08 7.31 0.65
C ASP A 120 -6.52 7.82 0.64
N LEU A 121 -6.82 8.90 1.38
CA LEU A 121 -8.14 9.52 1.37
C LEU A 121 -8.51 10.07 -0.02
N ALA A 122 -7.54 10.63 -0.75
CA ALA A 122 -7.74 11.07 -2.13
C ALA A 122 -7.97 9.88 -3.08
N ALA A 123 -7.25 8.77 -2.89
CA ALA A 123 -7.42 7.55 -3.68
C ALA A 123 -8.79 6.90 -3.45
N TYR A 124 -9.26 6.85 -2.20
CA TYR A 124 -10.60 6.33 -1.87
C TYR A 124 -11.72 7.16 -2.50
N ALA A 125 -11.54 8.46 -2.73
CA ALA A 125 -12.50 9.29 -3.46
C ALA A 125 -12.64 8.91 -4.95
N HIS A 126 -11.74 8.08 -5.48
CA HIS A 126 -11.72 7.61 -6.87
C HIS A 126 -11.84 6.08 -7.00
N GLN A 127 -12.30 5.39 -5.95
CA GLN A 127 -12.33 3.93 -5.90
C GLN A 127 -13.24 3.24 -6.94
N ASP A 128 -14.15 4.01 -7.55
CA ASP A 128 -15.09 3.53 -8.57
C ASP A 128 -14.46 3.42 -9.97
N LEU A 129 -13.21 3.87 -10.15
CA LEU A 129 -12.47 3.70 -11.40
C LEU A 129 -11.80 2.31 -11.44
N PRO A 130 -12.15 1.43 -12.41
CA PRO A 130 -11.48 0.15 -12.56
C PRO A 130 -9.98 0.32 -12.79
N PHE A 131 -9.16 -0.47 -12.10
CA PHE A 131 -7.70 -0.44 -12.25
C PHE A 131 -7.25 -0.65 -13.71
N GLU A 132 -7.95 -1.48 -14.49
CA GLU A 132 -7.64 -1.75 -15.89
C GLU A 132 -7.83 -0.54 -16.82
N ARG A 133 -8.42 0.55 -16.33
CA ARG A 133 -8.64 1.79 -17.08
C ARG A 133 -7.68 2.93 -16.68
N LEU A 134 -6.72 2.66 -15.79
CA LEU A 134 -5.70 3.63 -15.33
C LEU A 134 -4.46 3.65 -16.22
#